data_AF-A0A4D7YZS1-F1
#
_entry.id   AF-A0A4D7YZS1-F1
#
_cell.length_a   1.000
_cell.length_b   1.000
_cell.length_c   1.000
_cell.angle_alpha   90.00
_cell.angle_beta   90.00
_cell.angle_gamma   90.00
#
_symmetry.space_group_name_H-M   'P 1'
#
loop_
_entity.id
_entity.type
_entity.pdbx_description
1 polymer ?
#
loop_
_entity_poly.entity_id
_entity_poly.type
_entity_poly.pdbx_seq_one_letter_code
_entity_poly.pdbx_strand_id
1 'polypeptide(L)'
;MKLVDTVEEQSLLEDILETSKRPFPPECAGFDYLLATPFRYGAAYPHGSRFRRAGYTEGVYYAAQKVETALAEMAFYRLLFYAESPGTPLPANPADYSAFAARIATDAALNLTKPELSRDARLWTDLQNYEPCQALADQARLAKIEAILYRSVRDPAGGLNIAVLSPKAFAAKTPVERMSWRIHLSKTGVQALCEFPMRRTGFAVLDFAGDPRLASLLG
;
A
#
# COMPACT_ATOMS: atom_id res chain seq x y z
N MET A 1 15.54 16.09 13.12
CA MET A 1 15.38 16.34 14.57
C MET A 1 15.85 15.09 15.28
N LYS A 2 16.95 15.17 16.03
CA LYS A 2 17.50 14.06 16.83
C LYS A 2 16.83 14.14 18.21
N LEU A 3 16.17 13.08 18.67
CA LEU A 3 15.43 13.08 19.95
C LEU A 3 16.30 12.68 21.14
N VAL A 4 17.46 12.05 20.88
CA VAL A 4 18.39 11.49 21.87
C VAL A 4 19.82 11.59 21.36
N ASP A 5 20.82 11.48 22.24
CA ASP A 5 22.21 11.72 21.88
C ASP A 5 23.02 10.43 21.67
N THR A 6 22.59 9.32 22.27
CA THR A 6 23.31 8.03 22.22
C THR A 6 22.46 6.89 21.64
N VAL A 7 23.11 5.77 21.31
CA VAL A 7 22.44 4.54 20.81
C VAL A 7 21.66 3.88 21.93
N GLU A 8 22.17 3.95 23.16
CA GLU A 8 21.55 3.42 24.36
C GLU A 8 20.25 4.17 24.67
N GLU A 9 20.26 5.50 24.59
CA GLU A 9 19.06 6.32 24.74
C GLU A 9 18.07 6.08 23.61
N GLN A 10 18.53 5.88 22.38
CA GLN A 10 17.68 5.51 21.25
C GLN A 10 16.99 4.16 21.49
N SER A 11 17.72 3.19 22.03
CA SER A 11 17.18 1.86 22.34
C SER A 11 16.13 1.96 23.45
N LEU A 12 16.41 2.72 24.52
CA LEU A 12 15.46 2.97 25.60
C LEU A 12 14.20 3.69 25.09
N LEU A 13 14.35 4.70 24.24
CA LEU A 13 13.22 5.40 23.63
C LEU A 13 12.39 4.44 22.77
N GLU A 14 13.03 3.58 21.98
CA GLU A 14 12.35 2.55 21.18
C GLU A 14 11.59 1.56 22.06
N ASP A 15 12.17 1.11 23.17
CA ASP A 15 11.52 0.22 24.14
C ASP A 15 10.29 0.89 24.78
N ILE A 16 10.43 2.15 25.23
CA ILE A 16 9.31 2.94 25.78
C ILE A 16 8.21 3.11 24.71
N LEU A 17 8.59 3.46 23.48
CA LEU A 17 7.63 3.59 22.40
C LEU A 17 6.95 2.27 22.10
N GLU A 18 7.65 1.14 22.08
CA GLU A 18 7.05 -0.17 21.82
C GLU A 18 6.05 -0.58 22.90
N THR A 19 6.35 -0.32 24.18
CA THR A 19 5.41 -0.62 25.29
C THR A 19 4.13 0.21 25.23
N SER A 20 4.17 1.42 24.64
CA SER A 20 2.99 2.25 24.46
C SER A 20 2.07 1.80 23.32
N LYS A 21 2.59 0.98 22.39
CA LYS A 21 1.83 0.54 21.23
C LYS A 21 0.87 -0.58 21.64
N ARG A 22 -0.36 -0.54 21.11
CA ARG A 22 -1.36 -1.60 21.36
C ARG A 22 -0.83 -2.98 20.94
N PRO A 23 -1.23 -4.06 21.61
CA PRO A 23 -0.83 -5.40 21.19
C PRO A 23 -1.37 -5.70 19.80
N PHE A 24 -0.65 -6.54 19.06
CA PHE A 24 -1.16 -7.12 17.83
C PHE A 24 -2.34 -8.05 18.13
N PRO A 25 -3.30 -8.19 17.19
CA PRO A 25 -4.29 -9.25 17.28
C PRO A 25 -3.63 -10.63 17.43
N PRO A 26 -4.23 -11.59 18.16
CA PRO A 26 -3.65 -12.93 18.34
C PRO A 26 -3.34 -13.64 17.02
N GLU A 27 -4.13 -13.42 15.99
CA GLU A 27 -3.92 -13.96 14.64
C GLU A 27 -2.66 -13.42 13.94
N CYS A 28 -2.05 -12.34 14.45
CA CYS A 28 -0.78 -11.81 13.98
C CYS A 28 0.43 -12.39 14.74
N ALA A 29 0.23 -13.31 15.69
CA ALA A 29 1.32 -13.83 16.52
C ALA A 29 2.43 -14.50 15.69
N GLY A 30 3.66 -14.00 15.87
CA GLY A 30 4.86 -14.52 15.21
C GLY A 30 5.05 -14.08 13.75
N PHE A 31 4.20 -13.20 13.22
CA PHE A 31 4.46 -12.53 11.94
C PHE A 31 5.51 -11.42 12.11
N ASP A 32 6.34 -11.24 11.09
CA ASP A 32 7.23 -10.09 10.93
C ASP A 32 6.41 -8.78 10.96
N TYR A 33 6.99 -7.72 11.53
CA TYR A 33 6.31 -6.43 11.65
C TYR A 33 5.87 -5.86 10.28
N LEU A 34 6.58 -6.16 9.19
CA LEU A 34 6.20 -5.74 7.84
C LEU A 34 4.88 -6.37 7.37
N LEU A 35 4.50 -7.53 7.92
CA LEU A 35 3.25 -8.21 7.62
C LEU A 35 2.17 -7.87 8.65
N ALA A 36 2.53 -7.78 9.93
CA ALA A 36 1.58 -7.60 11.03
C ALA A 36 1.09 -6.15 11.19
N THR A 37 1.91 -5.14 10.87
CA THR A 37 1.63 -3.72 11.18
C THR A 37 0.30 -3.22 10.61
N PRO A 38 -0.13 -3.55 9.38
CA PRO A 38 -1.43 -3.12 8.87
C PRO A 38 -2.63 -3.63 9.67
N PHE A 39 -2.45 -4.69 10.47
CA PHE A 39 -3.46 -5.31 11.31
C PHE A 39 -3.45 -4.80 12.77
N ARG A 40 -2.49 -3.92 13.13
CA ARG A 40 -2.38 -3.33 14.47
C ARG A 40 -3.41 -2.20 14.65
N TYR A 41 -4.65 -2.56 14.96
CA TYR A 41 -5.76 -1.60 15.10
C TYR A 41 -5.73 -0.87 16.44
N GLY A 42 -6.08 0.42 16.42
CA GLY A 42 -6.12 1.20 17.67
C GLY A 42 -6.42 2.68 17.51
N ALA A 43 -6.19 3.23 16.32
CA ALA A 43 -6.55 4.59 15.96
C ALA A 43 -7.62 4.59 14.86
N ALA A 44 -8.48 5.61 14.89
CA ALA A 44 -9.40 5.86 13.81
C ALA A 44 -8.62 6.11 12.51
N TYR A 45 -8.98 5.39 11.45
CA TYR A 45 -8.38 5.58 10.14
C TYR A 45 -8.95 6.86 9.51
N PRO A 46 -8.12 7.85 9.11
CA PRO A 46 -8.60 9.22 8.93
C PRO A 46 -9.50 9.42 7.70
N HIS A 47 -9.13 8.86 6.54
CA HIS A 47 -9.80 9.18 5.26
C HIS A 47 -10.36 7.96 4.52
N GLY A 48 -10.17 6.74 5.05
CA GLY A 48 -10.51 5.53 4.31
C GLY A 48 -9.57 5.27 3.13
N SER A 49 -9.66 4.07 2.57
CA SER A 49 -8.98 3.63 1.36
C SER A 49 -9.91 2.71 0.57
N ARG A 50 -9.46 2.17 -0.57
CA ARG A 50 -10.34 1.44 -1.50
C ARG A 50 -11.15 0.33 -0.81
N PHE A 51 -10.53 -0.50 0.02
CA PHE A 51 -11.18 -1.61 0.74
C PHE A 51 -11.20 -1.42 2.27
N ARG A 52 -11.04 -0.19 2.78
CA ARG A 52 -11.11 0.11 4.23
C ARG A 52 -11.84 1.42 4.49
N ARG A 53 -12.90 1.39 5.30
CA ARG A 53 -13.60 2.62 5.72
C ARG A 53 -12.76 3.45 6.69
N ALA A 54 -13.03 4.75 6.71
CA ALA A 54 -12.55 5.64 7.78
C ALA A 54 -13.14 5.22 9.15
N GLY A 55 -12.51 5.66 10.24
CA GLY A 55 -12.93 5.35 11.61
C GLY A 55 -12.25 4.10 12.20
N TYR A 56 -12.84 3.59 13.28
CA TYR A 56 -12.31 2.42 14.00
C TYR A 56 -12.67 1.12 13.27
N THR A 57 -11.92 0.82 12.23
CA THR A 57 -12.12 -0.36 11.39
C THR A 57 -10.92 -1.28 11.39
N GLU A 58 -11.17 -2.56 11.13
CA GLU A 58 -10.12 -3.49 10.75
C GLU A 58 -9.37 -2.96 9.53
N GLY A 59 -8.09 -3.28 9.47
CA GLY A 59 -7.13 -2.81 8.50
C GLY A 59 -6.88 -3.84 7.44
N VAL A 60 -6.14 -3.39 6.45
CA VAL A 60 -6.00 -4.06 5.18
C VAL A 60 -4.53 -3.94 4.81
N TYR A 61 -3.91 -5.07 4.53
CA TYR A 61 -2.57 -5.11 3.95
C TYR A 61 -2.72 -5.02 2.43
N TYR A 62 -2.16 -3.98 1.85
CA TYR A 62 -2.19 -3.75 0.40
C TYR A 62 -0.85 -4.15 -0.22
N ALA A 63 -0.92 -4.94 -1.28
CA ALA A 63 0.24 -5.30 -2.08
C ALA A 63 -0.15 -5.44 -3.56
N ALA A 64 0.87 -5.64 -4.40
CA ALA A 64 0.70 -5.97 -5.80
C ALA A 64 1.34 -7.33 -6.12
N GLN A 65 0.81 -8.01 -7.14
CA GLN A 65 1.35 -9.26 -7.63
C GLN A 65 2.75 -9.10 -8.24
N LYS A 66 3.03 -7.91 -8.78
CA LYS A 66 4.32 -7.55 -9.38
C LYS A 66 4.85 -6.27 -8.75
N VAL A 67 6.17 -6.17 -8.62
CA VAL A 67 6.82 -4.99 -8.03
C VAL A 67 6.57 -3.73 -8.84
N GLU A 68 6.46 -3.83 -10.17
CA GLU A 68 6.19 -2.71 -11.06
C GLU A 68 4.81 -2.08 -10.78
N THR A 69 3.79 -2.89 -10.52
CA THR A 69 2.45 -2.43 -10.12
C THR A 69 2.48 -1.76 -8.74
N ALA A 70 3.23 -2.32 -7.78
CA ALA A 70 3.41 -1.67 -6.47
C ALA A 70 4.14 -0.32 -6.58
N LEU A 71 5.13 -0.23 -7.48
CA LEU A 71 5.84 1.01 -7.77
C LEU A 71 4.92 2.05 -8.44
N ALA A 72 3.98 1.63 -9.29
CA ALA A 72 2.99 2.54 -9.88
C ALA A 72 2.04 3.15 -8.83
N GLU A 73 1.53 2.32 -7.91
CA GLU A 73 0.71 2.79 -6.79
C GLU A 73 1.50 3.77 -5.89
N MET A 74 2.73 3.41 -5.54
CA MET A 74 3.61 4.27 -4.73
C MET A 74 3.92 5.59 -5.46
N ALA A 75 4.21 5.53 -6.77
CA ALA A 75 4.49 6.71 -7.59
C ALA A 75 3.28 7.66 -7.63
N PHE A 76 2.07 7.13 -7.83
CA PHE A 76 0.84 7.91 -7.77
C PHE A 76 0.69 8.63 -6.42
N TYR A 77 0.80 7.91 -5.30
CA TYR A 77 0.63 8.52 -3.98
C TYR A 77 1.75 9.50 -3.61
N ARG A 78 2.97 9.29 -4.11
CA ARG A 78 4.05 10.28 -3.97
C ARG A 78 3.74 11.54 -4.75
N LEU A 79 3.30 11.45 -6.00
CA LEU A 79 2.88 12.62 -6.77
C LEU A 79 1.68 13.33 -6.13
N LEU A 80 0.70 12.57 -5.63
CA LEU A 80 -0.48 13.11 -4.96
C LEU A 80 -0.10 13.93 -3.72
N PHE A 81 0.84 13.45 -2.91
CA PHE A 81 1.34 14.20 -1.76
C PHE A 81 1.86 15.60 -2.15
N TYR A 82 2.62 15.71 -3.25
CA TYR A 82 3.11 17.02 -3.70
C TYR A 82 2.03 17.87 -4.36
N ALA A 83 1.08 17.25 -5.07
CA ALA A 83 -0.09 17.94 -5.61
C ALA A 83 -0.96 18.57 -4.50
N GLU A 84 -1.11 17.86 -3.37
CA GLU A 84 -1.91 18.26 -2.21
C GLU A 84 -1.12 19.11 -1.19
N SER A 85 0.17 19.33 -1.40
CA SER A 85 1.02 20.16 -0.52
C SER A 85 1.71 21.30 -1.28
N PRO A 86 0.96 22.28 -1.81
CA PRO A 86 1.51 23.41 -2.56
C PRO A 86 2.62 24.13 -1.78
N GLY A 87 3.77 24.34 -2.42
CA GLY A 87 4.93 24.98 -1.81
C GLY A 87 5.94 24.01 -1.17
N THR A 88 5.62 22.72 -1.07
CA THR A 88 6.61 21.71 -0.67
C THR A 88 7.60 21.48 -1.81
N PRO A 89 8.91 21.74 -1.63
CA PRO A 89 9.88 21.52 -2.68
C PRO A 89 10.05 20.02 -2.97
N LEU A 90 10.23 19.69 -4.24
CA LEU A 90 10.61 18.33 -4.66
C LEU A 90 11.98 17.96 -4.06
N PRO A 91 12.20 16.68 -3.75
CA PRO A 91 13.46 16.23 -3.17
C PRO A 91 14.59 16.36 -4.21
N ALA A 92 15.74 16.91 -3.79
CA ALA A 92 16.90 17.06 -4.67
C ALA A 92 17.60 15.73 -4.98
N ASN A 93 17.47 14.74 -4.08
CA ASN A 93 18.12 13.44 -4.19
C ASN A 93 17.08 12.32 -4.28
N PRO A 94 17.40 11.20 -4.95
CA PRO A 94 16.60 9.99 -4.87
C PRO A 94 16.48 9.52 -3.41
N ALA A 95 15.31 8.97 -3.06
CA ALA A 95 15.09 8.33 -1.77
C ALA A 95 15.23 6.81 -1.89
N ASP A 96 15.74 6.18 -0.84
CA ASP A 96 15.87 4.73 -0.72
C ASP A 96 14.56 4.11 -0.21
N TYR A 97 14.12 3.05 -0.90
CA TYR A 97 12.95 2.26 -0.53
C TYR A 97 13.30 0.78 -0.52
N SER A 98 12.59 0.05 0.33
CA SER A 98 12.64 -1.41 0.33
C SER A 98 11.31 -1.96 -0.21
N ALA A 99 11.35 -2.63 -1.35
CA ALA A 99 10.27 -3.51 -1.77
C ALA A 99 10.46 -4.87 -1.11
N PHE A 100 9.37 -5.51 -0.69
CA PHE A 100 9.43 -6.85 -0.12
C PHE A 100 8.25 -7.69 -0.60
N ALA A 101 8.46 -8.99 -0.73
CA ALA A 101 7.42 -9.92 -1.15
C ALA A 101 6.84 -10.65 0.07
N ALA A 102 5.51 -10.70 0.15
CA ALA A 102 4.80 -11.56 1.08
C ALA A 102 4.24 -12.77 0.34
N ARG A 103 4.42 -13.98 0.90
CA ARG A 103 3.79 -15.18 0.33
C ARG A 103 2.35 -15.24 0.83
N ILE A 104 1.39 -15.20 -0.10
CA ILE A 104 -0.04 -15.26 0.18
C ILE A 104 -0.60 -16.56 -0.40
N ALA A 105 -1.32 -17.34 0.40
CA ALA A 105 -2.08 -18.51 -0.04
C ALA A 105 -3.34 -18.61 0.81
N THR A 106 -4.49 -18.62 0.14
CA THR A 106 -5.80 -18.72 0.78
C THR A 106 -6.79 -19.34 -0.20
N ASP A 107 -7.70 -20.15 0.31
CA ASP A 107 -8.83 -20.69 -0.44
C ASP A 107 -10.06 -19.78 -0.38
N ALA A 108 -10.00 -18.69 0.40
CA ALA A 108 -11.09 -17.77 0.67
C ALA A 108 -10.76 -16.37 0.14
N ALA A 109 -10.73 -16.23 -1.20
CA ALA A 109 -10.47 -14.95 -1.86
C ALA A 109 -11.54 -14.60 -2.90
N LEU A 110 -11.85 -13.30 -2.99
CA LEU A 110 -12.59 -12.75 -4.12
C LEU A 110 -11.61 -12.32 -5.21
N ASN A 111 -11.89 -12.65 -6.46
CA ASN A 111 -11.13 -12.15 -7.60
C ASN A 111 -12.03 -11.31 -8.50
N LEU A 112 -11.93 -9.99 -8.38
CA LEU A 112 -12.77 -9.03 -9.11
C LEU A 112 -12.54 -9.03 -10.62
N THR A 113 -11.46 -9.67 -11.09
CA THR A 113 -11.16 -9.78 -12.52
C THR A 113 -11.84 -10.98 -13.19
N LYS A 114 -12.46 -11.88 -12.42
CA LYS A 114 -13.17 -13.04 -12.94
C LYS A 114 -14.61 -12.69 -13.35
N PRO A 115 -15.24 -13.51 -14.22
CA PRO A 115 -16.64 -13.36 -14.58
C PRO A 115 -17.56 -13.22 -13.36
N GLU A 116 -18.75 -12.65 -13.56
CA GLU A 116 -19.70 -12.22 -12.52
C GLU A 116 -19.28 -10.96 -11.75
N LEU A 117 -18.02 -10.85 -11.31
CA LEU A 117 -17.52 -9.67 -10.60
C LEU A 117 -16.93 -8.62 -11.54
N SER A 118 -16.39 -9.05 -12.68
CA SER A 118 -15.83 -8.14 -13.70
C SER A 118 -16.90 -7.33 -14.43
N ARG A 119 -18.17 -7.76 -14.41
CA ARG A 119 -19.30 -6.99 -14.98
C ARG A 119 -19.48 -5.65 -14.27
N ASP A 120 -19.13 -5.61 -12.99
CA ASP A 120 -19.23 -4.45 -12.11
C ASP A 120 -17.93 -3.64 -12.07
N ALA A 121 -17.04 -3.83 -13.06
CA ALA A 121 -15.73 -3.17 -13.15
C ALA A 121 -15.78 -1.69 -12.87
N ARG A 122 -16.76 -0.98 -13.46
CA ARG A 122 -16.91 0.46 -13.27
C ARG A 122 -17.05 0.87 -11.80
N LEU A 123 -17.68 0.04 -10.97
CA LEU A 123 -17.85 0.32 -9.54
C LEU A 123 -16.54 0.17 -8.78
N TRP A 124 -15.78 -0.91 -9.04
CA TRP A 124 -14.57 -1.17 -8.28
C TRP A 124 -13.30 -0.53 -8.85
N THR A 125 -13.36 0.01 -10.07
CA THR A 125 -12.28 0.84 -10.65
C THR A 125 -12.47 2.34 -10.51
N ASP A 126 -13.52 2.81 -9.82
CA ASP A 126 -13.70 4.26 -9.62
C ASP A 126 -12.48 4.84 -8.89
N LEU A 127 -11.94 5.95 -9.40
CA LEU A 127 -10.68 6.53 -8.94
C LEU A 127 -10.80 7.21 -7.58
N GLN A 128 -12.00 7.64 -7.18
CA GLN A 128 -12.23 8.46 -6.00
C GLN A 128 -13.35 7.93 -5.10
N ASN A 129 -14.42 7.39 -5.69
CA ASN A 129 -15.51 6.81 -4.92
C ASN A 129 -15.19 5.37 -4.52
N TYR A 130 -14.78 5.20 -3.26
CA TYR A 130 -14.45 3.89 -2.71
C TYR A 130 -15.63 3.19 -2.02
N GLU A 131 -16.80 3.83 -1.94
CA GLU A 131 -17.95 3.28 -1.22
C GLU A 131 -18.31 1.85 -1.67
N PRO A 132 -18.43 1.54 -2.99
CA PRO A 132 -18.76 0.18 -3.41
C PRO A 132 -17.70 -0.86 -3.02
N CYS A 133 -16.42 -0.50 -3.06
CA CYS A 133 -15.33 -1.38 -2.67
C CYS A 133 -15.27 -1.58 -1.14
N GLN A 134 -15.56 -0.54 -0.37
CA GLN A 134 -15.64 -0.60 1.08
C GLN A 134 -16.82 -1.47 1.52
N ALA A 135 -18.01 -1.28 0.94
CA ALA A 135 -19.17 -2.13 1.18
C ALA A 135 -18.88 -3.59 0.83
N LEU A 136 -18.23 -3.85 -0.31
CA LEU A 136 -17.79 -5.20 -0.67
C LEU A 136 -16.84 -5.78 0.37
N ALA A 137 -15.84 -5.02 0.83
CA ALA A 137 -14.90 -5.49 1.85
C ALA A 137 -15.58 -5.82 3.18
N ASP A 138 -16.56 -5.02 3.61
CA ASP A 138 -17.36 -5.30 4.80
C ASP A 138 -18.12 -6.63 4.66
N GLN A 139 -18.77 -6.86 3.51
CA GLN A 139 -19.46 -8.14 3.24
C GLN A 139 -18.49 -9.31 3.13
N ALA A 140 -17.32 -9.09 2.52
CA ALA A 140 -16.27 -10.10 2.42
C ALA A 140 -15.81 -10.56 3.81
N ARG A 141 -15.64 -9.62 4.75
CA ARG A 141 -15.29 -9.94 6.15
C ARG A 141 -16.38 -10.76 6.85
N LEU A 142 -17.66 -10.39 6.68
CA LEU A 142 -18.79 -11.17 7.22
C LEU A 142 -18.82 -12.59 6.66
N ALA A 143 -18.48 -12.76 5.38
CA ALA A 143 -18.35 -14.04 4.70
C ALA A 143 -17.03 -14.78 4.98
N LYS A 144 -16.16 -14.25 5.87
CA LYS A 144 -14.84 -14.81 6.22
C LYS A 144 -13.88 -14.94 5.02
N ILE A 145 -14.04 -14.08 4.02
CA ILE A 145 -13.07 -13.91 2.93
C ILE A 145 -11.84 -13.21 3.49
N GLU A 146 -10.66 -13.71 3.12
CA GLU A 146 -9.38 -13.27 3.65
C GLU A 146 -8.64 -12.32 2.71
N ALA A 147 -8.95 -12.33 1.42
CA ALA A 147 -8.30 -11.45 0.43
C ALA A 147 -9.21 -11.08 -0.75
N ILE A 148 -8.92 -9.92 -1.36
CA ILE A 148 -9.57 -9.44 -2.59
C ILE A 148 -8.48 -9.14 -3.62
N LEU A 149 -8.49 -9.85 -4.76
CA LEU A 149 -7.66 -9.54 -5.93
C LEU A 149 -8.41 -8.61 -6.88
N TYR A 150 -7.73 -7.57 -7.35
CA TYR A 150 -8.32 -6.56 -8.20
C TYR A 150 -7.29 -5.95 -9.16
N ARG A 151 -7.74 -5.37 -10.27
CA ARG A 151 -6.85 -4.64 -11.18
C ARG A 151 -6.48 -3.28 -10.58
N SER A 152 -5.20 -2.95 -10.60
CA SER A 152 -4.73 -1.59 -10.26
C SER A 152 -5.30 -0.58 -11.25
N VAL A 153 -5.76 0.54 -10.72
CA VAL A 153 -6.18 1.71 -11.51
C VAL A 153 -5.07 2.76 -11.64
N ARG A 154 -3.88 2.47 -11.09
CA ARG A 154 -2.69 3.33 -11.11
C ARG A 154 -1.60 2.79 -12.00
N ASP A 155 -1.49 1.48 -12.10
CA ASP A 155 -0.57 0.86 -13.04
C ASP A 155 -1.10 1.02 -14.48
N PRO A 156 -0.37 1.70 -15.38
CA PRO A 156 -0.76 1.84 -16.78
C PRO A 156 -0.87 0.50 -17.51
N ALA A 157 -0.12 -0.52 -17.07
CA ALA A 157 -0.23 -1.87 -17.59
C ALA A 157 -1.41 -2.66 -16.99
N GLY A 158 -2.13 -2.09 -16.03
CA GLY A 158 -3.28 -2.72 -15.38
C GLY A 158 -2.93 -3.99 -14.61
N GLY A 159 -1.77 -4.02 -13.93
CA GLY A 159 -1.36 -5.14 -13.10
C GLY A 159 -2.31 -5.43 -11.93
N LEU A 160 -2.12 -6.59 -11.29
CA LEU A 160 -2.99 -7.03 -10.20
C LEU A 160 -2.50 -6.54 -8.84
N ASN A 161 -3.43 -5.98 -8.08
CA ASN A 161 -3.30 -5.72 -6.66
C ASN A 161 -4.06 -6.76 -5.84
N ILE A 162 -3.69 -6.83 -4.56
CA ILE A 162 -4.36 -7.63 -3.55
C ILE A 162 -4.56 -6.79 -2.28
N ALA A 163 -5.78 -6.84 -1.75
CA ALA A 163 -6.15 -6.33 -0.45
C ALA A 163 -6.35 -7.53 0.48
N VAL A 164 -5.41 -7.74 1.40
CA VAL A 164 -5.49 -8.81 2.41
C VAL A 164 -6.25 -8.28 3.61
N LEU A 165 -7.40 -8.91 3.89
CA LEU A 165 -8.34 -8.54 4.94
C LEU A 165 -8.02 -9.24 6.27
N SER A 166 -7.37 -10.42 6.20
CA SER A 166 -6.98 -11.20 7.37
C SER A 166 -5.52 -11.67 7.26
N PRO A 167 -4.72 -11.62 8.33
CA PRO A 167 -3.34 -12.12 8.32
C PRO A 167 -3.26 -13.64 8.07
N LYS A 168 -4.37 -14.37 8.20
CA LYS A 168 -4.46 -15.80 7.88
C LYS A 168 -4.13 -16.13 6.43
N ALA A 169 -4.30 -15.16 5.51
CA ALA A 169 -3.94 -15.36 4.12
C ALA A 169 -2.42 -15.46 3.87
N PHE A 170 -1.58 -15.05 4.83
CA PHE A 170 -0.13 -15.18 4.68
C PHE A 170 0.31 -16.63 4.87
N ALA A 171 0.99 -17.16 3.86
CA ALA A 171 1.56 -18.50 3.87
C ALA A 171 2.98 -18.57 4.45
N ALA A 172 3.59 -17.42 4.75
CA ALA A 172 4.89 -17.30 5.38
C ALA A 172 4.85 -16.22 6.46
N LYS A 173 5.58 -16.44 7.57
CA LYS A 173 5.61 -15.50 8.70
C LYS A 173 6.52 -14.30 8.48
N THR A 174 7.44 -14.38 7.53
CA THR A 174 8.39 -13.32 7.18
C THR A 174 8.32 -13.03 5.68
N PRO A 175 8.75 -11.83 5.23
CA PRO A 175 8.92 -11.57 3.80
C PRO A 175 9.85 -12.58 3.14
N VAL A 176 9.48 -13.05 1.95
CA VAL A 176 10.21 -14.09 1.21
C VAL A 176 11.24 -13.53 0.24
N GLU A 177 11.19 -12.22 -0.03
CA GLU A 177 12.15 -11.50 -0.86
C GLU A 177 12.20 -10.04 -0.41
N ARG A 178 13.36 -9.39 -0.56
CA ARG A 178 13.55 -7.96 -0.34
C ARG A 178 14.44 -7.39 -1.43
N MET A 179 14.11 -6.19 -1.91
CA MET A 179 14.85 -5.47 -2.92
C MET A 179 15.00 -4.00 -2.52
N SER A 180 16.19 -3.45 -2.70
CA SER A 180 16.45 -2.02 -2.51
C SER A 180 16.19 -1.27 -3.82
N TRP A 181 15.44 -0.18 -3.72
CA TRP A 181 15.05 0.67 -4.83
C TRP A 181 15.45 2.12 -4.53
N ARG A 182 16.17 2.73 -5.47
CA ARG A 182 16.40 4.18 -5.50
C ARG A 182 15.33 4.83 -6.35
N ILE A 183 14.55 5.73 -5.75
CA ILE A 183 13.40 6.35 -6.38
C ILE A 183 13.62 7.85 -6.45
N HIS A 184 13.70 8.36 -7.68
CA HIS A 184 13.84 9.76 -7.98
C HIS A 184 12.49 10.35 -8.39
N LEU A 185 12.08 11.43 -7.73
CA LEU A 185 10.86 12.16 -8.03
C LEU A 185 11.21 13.50 -8.68
N SER A 186 10.49 13.84 -9.74
CA SER A 186 10.67 15.09 -10.47
C SER A 186 9.32 15.64 -10.92
N LYS A 187 9.33 16.85 -11.50
CA LYS A 187 8.13 17.46 -12.08
C LYS A 187 7.53 16.64 -13.23
N THR A 188 8.34 15.85 -13.94
CA THR A 188 7.88 15.06 -15.09
C THR A 188 7.41 13.66 -14.69
N GLY A 189 7.72 13.21 -13.47
CA GLY A 189 7.30 11.91 -12.96
C GLY A 189 8.29 11.26 -12.00
N VAL A 190 8.18 9.95 -11.90
CA VAL A 190 8.94 9.07 -10.99
C VAL A 190 9.83 8.14 -11.79
N GLN A 191 11.08 7.98 -11.36
CA GLN A 191 12.00 6.95 -11.85
C GLN A 191 12.41 6.05 -10.70
N ALA A 192 12.37 4.74 -10.91
CA ALA A 192 12.73 3.74 -9.90
C ALA A 192 13.81 2.80 -10.45
N LEU A 193 14.90 2.67 -9.70
CA LEU A 193 16.05 1.86 -10.06
C LEU A 193 16.34 0.83 -8.96
N CYS A 194 16.40 -0.44 -9.33
CA CYS A 194 16.90 -1.52 -8.48
C CYS A 194 18.25 -1.96 -9.02
N GLU A 195 19.23 -2.15 -8.13
CA GLU A 195 20.57 -2.59 -8.54
C GLU A 195 20.65 -4.11 -8.71
N PHE A 196 19.98 -4.87 -7.85
CA PHE A 196 20.09 -6.33 -7.80
C PHE A 196 18.71 -6.99 -7.58
N PRO A 197 18.16 -7.67 -8.60
CA PRO A 197 18.61 -7.67 -9.99
C PRO A 197 18.48 -6.26 -10.62
N MET A 198 19.32 -5.95 -11.60
CA MET A 198 19.26 -4.64 -12.26
C MET A 198 17.91 -4.47 -12.95
N ARG A 199 17.10 -3.53 -12.47
CA ARG A 199 15.80 -3.17 -13.04
C ARG A 199 15.64 -1.66 -13.03
N ARG A 200 14.93 -1.16 -14.05
CA ARG A 200 14.59 0.25 -14.17
C ARG A 200 13.16 0.35 -14.66
N THR A 201 12.39 1.19 -14.00
CA THR A 201 11.03 1.54 -14.42
C THR A 201 10.79 3.02 -14.15
N GLY A 202 9.79 3.60 -14.80
CA GLY A 202 9.42 4.99 -14.61
C GLY A 202 7.97 5.22 -14.96
N PHE A 203 7.40 6.25 -14.35
CA PHE A 203 6.01 6.66 -14.53
C PHE A 203 5.99 8.17 -14.73
N ALA A 204 5.51 8.62 -15.88
CA ALA A 204 5.28 10.04 -16.14
C ALA A 204 4.03 10.52 -15.37
N VAL A 205 3.94 11.81 -15.06
CA VAL A 205 2.69 12.37 -14.49
C VAL A 205 1.49 12.09 -15.41
N LEU A 206 1.70 12.11 -16.73
CA LEU A 206 0.68 11.81 -17.73
C LEU A 206 0.12 10.39 -17.65
N ASP A 207 0.89 9.43 -17.13
CA ASP A 207 0.40 8.06 -16.94
C ASP A 207 -0.75 7.99 -15.93
N PHE A 208 -0.89 9.02 -15.08
CA PHE A 208 -1.93 9.15 -14.08
C PHE A 208 -2.97 10.22 -14.41
N ALA A 209 -2.97 10.76 -15.64
CA ALA A 209 -3.81 11.90 -16.03
C ALA A 209 -5.31 11.65 -15.92
N GLY A 210 -5.74 10.39 -15.88
CA GLY A 210 -7.13 10.02 -15.65
C GLY A 210 -7.65 10.37 -14.25
N ASP A 211 -6.78 10.62 -13.26
CA ASP A 211 -7.20 11.03 -11.92
C ASP A 211 -7.18 12.55 -11.75
N PRO A 212 -8.33 13.18 -11.49
CA PRO A 212 -8.43 14.63 -11.40
C PRO A 212 -7.64 15.21 -10.21
N ARG A 213 -7.26 14.41 -9.21
CA ARG A 213 -6.45 14.90 -8.08
C ARG A 213 -5.02 15.26 -8.46
N LEU A 214 -4.53 14.76 -9.60
CA LEU A 214 -3.22 15.14 -10.13
C LEU A 214 -3.29 16.24 -11.19
N ALA A 215 -4.47 16.81 -11.44
CA ALA A 215 -4.65 17.82 -12.49
C ALA A 215 -3.71 19.04 -12.32
N SER A 216 -3.37 19.42 -11.09
CA SER A 216 -2.44 20.51 -10.79
C SER A 216 -1.00 20.26 -11.24
N LEU A 217 -0.61 19.00 -11.47
CA LEU A 217 0.72 18.62 -11.93
C LEU A 217 0.80 18.44 -13.47
N LEU A 218 -0.33 18.56 -14.17
CA LEU A 218 -0.43 18.37 -15.62
C LEU A 218 -0.36 19.69 -16.41
N GLY A 219 -0.35 20.85 -15.72
CA GLY A 219 -0.17 22.19 -16.28
C GLY A 219 1.17 22.80 -15.92
#